data_AF-A0XYR7-F1
#
_entry.id   AF-A0XYR7-F1
#
_cell.length_a   1.000
_cell.length_b   1.000
_cell.length_c   1.000
_cell.angle_alpha   90.00
_cell.angle_beta   90.00
_cell.angle_gamma   90.00
#
_symmetry.space_group_name_H-M   'P 1'
#
loop_
_entity.id
_entity.type
_entity.pdbx_description
1 polymer ?
#
loop_
_entity_poly.entity_id
_entity_poly.type
_entity_poly.pdbx_seq_one_letter_code
_entity_poly.pdbx_strand_id
1 'polypeptide(L)' 'MKIRCFVTTTALLLSFNAFALDVKQRFDHLDTDKSGYLTHNELERQPQLLSTFIMWDKNQDKQISLIEFKNYLTNNLY' A
#
# COMPACT_ATOMS: atom_id res chain seq x y z
N MET A 1 -38.89 4.81 42.36
CA MET A 1 -38.46 5.42 41.07
C MET A 1 -37.00 5.03 40.82
N LYS A 2 -36.61 4.97 39.53
CA LYS A 2 -35.22 4.95 38.99
C LYS A 2 -34.54 3.56 39.02
N ILE A 3 -33.97 3.01 37.94
CA ILE A 3 -33.72 3.44 36.56
C ILE A 3 -33.79 2.16 35.70
N ARG A 4 -34.60 2.16 34.64
CA ARG A 4 -34.48 1.19 33.54
C ARG A 4 -33.62 1.86 32.47
N CYS A 5 -32.34 1.50 32.38
CA CYS A 5 -31.51 1.90 31.26
C CYS A 5 -31.78 0.95 30.08
N PHE A 6 -32.57 1.49 29.15
CA PHE A 6 -32.66 1.15 27.73
C PHE A 6 -31.26 0.78 27.17
N VAL A 7 -31.11 -0.33 26.43
CA VAL A 7 -31.08 -0.36 24.94
C VAL A 7 -30.02 0.64 24.44
N THR A 8 -28.90 0.28 23.83
CA THR A 8 -28.57 -0.81 22.91
C THR A 8 -27.08 -0.73 22.61
N THR A 9 -26.49 -1.89 22.40
CA THR A 9 -25.33 -2.19 21.55
C THR A 9 -25.00 -1.10 20.53
N THR A 10 -24.15 -0.13 20.85
CA THR A 10 -23.47 0.67 19.83
C THR A 10 -22.27 -0.12 19.34
N ALA A 11 -22.58 -0.94 18.34
CA ALA A 11 -21.62 -1.66 17.53
C ALA A 11 -20.53 -0.72 17.01
N LEU A 12 -19.28 -1.16 17.20
CA LEU A 12 -18.32 -1.37 16.12
C LEU A 12 -18.26 -0.26 15.06
N LEU A 13 -17.71 0.90 15.40
CA LEU A 13 -17.30 1.86 14.38
C LEU A 13 -15.89 2.34 14.73
N LEU A 14 -14.92 1.86 13.95
CA LEU A 14 -13.67 2.50 13.51
C LEU A 14 -12.61 1.43 13.20
N SER A 15 -12.91 0.55 12.26
CA SER A 15 -11.90 -0.33 11.63
C SER A 15 -12.01 -0.21 10.12
N PHE A 16 -11.91 1.01 9.61
CA PHE A 16 -11.75 1.23 8.19
C PHE A 16 -10.57 2.17 8.01
N ASN A 17 -9.57 1.68 7.28
CA ASN A 17 -8.41 2.35 6.65
C ASN A 17 -7.06 1.65 6.93
N ALA A 18 -7.00 0.31 6.97
CA ALA A 18 -5.71 -0.40 6.97
C ALA A 18 -5.04 -0.43 5.58
N PHE A 19 -5.79 -0.30 4.48
CA PHE A 19 -5.26 -0.49 3.13
C PHE A 19 -4.23 0.54 2.66
N ALA A 20 -4.31 1.80 3.12
CA ALA A 20 -3.35 2.83 2.72
C ALA A 20 -2.01 2.70 3.45
N LEU A 21 -2.00 2.09 4.64
CA LEU A 21 -0.79 1.90 5.43
C LEU A 21 0.12 0.84 4.78
N ASP A 22 -0.48 -0.25 4.29
CA ASP A 22 0.26 -1.33 3.65
C ASP A 22 1.04 -0.87 2.40
N VAL A 23 0.49 0.05 1.62
CA VAL A 23 1.16 0.60 0.43
C VAL A 23 2.47 1.27 0.81
N LYS A 24 2.39 2.26 1.71
CA LYS A 24 3.57 3.03 2.10
C LYS A 24 4.58 2.15 2.82
N GLN A 25 4.12 1.25 3.69
CA GLN A 25 5.01 0.35 4.42
C GLN A 25 5.74 -0.63 3.49
N ARG A 26 5.06 -1.16 2.47
CA ARG A 26 5.70 -2.00 1.45
C ARG A 26 6.68 -1.22 0.60
N PHE A 27 6.33 0.02 0.22
CA PHE A 27 7.24 0.90 -0.51
C PHE A 27 8.49 1.21 0.32
N ASP A 28 8.32 1.70 1.55
CA ASP A 28 9.41 2.03 2.48
C ASP A 28 10.31 0.81 2.79
N HIS A 29 9.77 -0.41 2.74
CA HIS A 29 10.56 -1.63 2.95
C HIS A 29 11.40 -2.01 1.72
N LEU A 30 10.95 -1.63 0.53
CA LEU A 30 11.68 -1.90 -0.72
C LEU A 30 12.72 -0.79 -0.98
N ASP A 31 12.35 0.46 -0.69
CA ASP A 31 13.17 1.67 -0.79
C ASP A 31 14.24 1.68 0.32
N THR A 32 15.32 0.94 0.08
CA THR A 32 16.37 0.70 1.07
C THR A 32 17.23 1.95 1.24
N ASP A 33 17.43 2.70 0.16
CA ASP A 33 18.23 3.92 0.16
C ASP A 33 17.42 5.18 0.53
N LYS A 34 16.09 5.04 0.66
CA LYS A 34 15.14 6.13 1.00
C LYS A 34 15.19 7.27 -0.01
N SER A 35 15.49 6.94 -1.27
CA SER A 35 15.49 7.90 -2.37
C SER A 35 14.08 8.36 -2.75
N GLY A 36 13.04 7.61 -2.34
CA GLY A 36 11.66 7.85 -2.73
C GLY A 36 11.26 7.20 -4.06
N TYR A 37 12.13 6.34 -4.60
CA TYR A 37 11.93 5.58 -5.84
C TYR A 37 12.37 4.13 -5.64
N LEU A 38 11.69 3.17 -6.27
CA LEU A 38 12.16 1.79 -6.29
C LEU A 38 12.92 1.53 -7.58
N THR A 39 14.19 1.24 -7.45
CA THR A 39 15.07 0.91 -8.59
C THR A 39 15.10 -0.61 -8.83
N HIS A 40 15.57 -1.00 -10.02
CA HIS A 40 15.76 -2.42 -10.35
C HIS A 40 16.61 -3.14 -9.28
N ASN A 41 17.72 -2.52 -8.85
CA ASN A 41 18.65 -3.07 -7.87
C ASN A 41 18.01 -3.38 -6.50
N GLU A 42 17.05 -2.57 -6.07
CA GLU A 42 16.34 -2.80 -4.81
C GLU A 42 15.35 -3.96 -4.92
N LEU A 43 14.81 -4.15 -6.12
CA LEU A 43 13.84 -5.19 -6.45
C LEU A 43 14.49 -6.49 -6.94
N GLU A 44 15.79 -6.50 -7.25
CA GLU A 44 16.56 -7.71 -7.58
C GLU A 44 16.49 -8.75 -6.46
N ARG A 45 16.37 -8.32 -5.19
CA ARG A 45 16.20 -9.21 -4.04
C ARG A 45 14.80 -9.82 -3.97
N GLN A 46 13.86 -9.35 -4.80
CA GLN A 46 12.46 -9.78 -4.85
C GLN A 46 12.06 -10.13 -6.29
N PRO A 47 12.39 -11.34 -6.78
CA PRO A 47 12.12 -11.75 -8.16
C PRO A 47 10.64 -11.67 -8.55
N GLN A 48 9.73 -11.84 -7.59
CA GLN A 48 8.29 -11.68 -7.78
C GLN A 48 7.86 -10.24 -8.12
N LEU A 49 8.58 -9.23 -7.63
CA LEU A 49 8.30 -7.83 -7.94
C LEU A 49 9.00 -7.42 -9.23
N LEU A 50 10.21 -7.96 -9.44
CA LEU A 50 11.00 -7.74 -10.64
C LEU A 50 10.26 -8.15 -11.92
N SER A 51 9.55 -9.27 -11.89
CA SER A 51 8.74 -9.75 -13.03
C SER A 51 7.57 -8.82 -13.36
N THR A 52 7.03 -8.13 -12.34
CA THR A 52 5.96 -7.14 -12.51
C THR A 52 6.46 -5.71 -12.65
N PHE A 53 7.78 -5.47 -12.53
CA PHE A 53 8.39 -4.14 -12.57
C PHE A 53 7.99 -3.36 -13.81
N ILE A 54 8.09 -4.00 -14.98
CA ILE A 54 7.74 -3.41 -16.27
C ILE A 54 6.25 -3.02 -16.33
N MET A 55 5.38 -3.68 -15.56
CA MET A 55 3.96 -3.30 -15.50
C MET A 55 3.72 -2.05 -14.64
N TRP A 56 4.60 -1.81 -13.66
CA TRP A 56 4.53 -0.69 -12.71
C TRP A 56 5.16 0.56 -13.32
N ASP A 57 6.30 0.39 -13.99
CA ASP A 57 7.11 1.41 -14.66
C ASP A 57 6.38 1.90 -15.92
N LYS A 58 5.45 2.85 -15.76
CA LYS A 58 4.57 3.32 -16.83
C LYS A 58 5.31 4.24 -17.78
N ASN A 59 6.26 5.02 -17.27
CA ASN A 59 7.08 5.94 -18.03
C ASN A 59 8.38 5.29 -18.57
N GLN A 60 8.65 4.03 -18.20
CA GLN A 60 9.82 3.24 -18.62
C GLN A 60 11.16 3.90 -18.24
N ASP A 61 11.20 4.63 -17.12
CA ASP A 61 12.39 5.34 -16.66
C ASP A 61 13.31 4.45 -15.79
N LYS A 62 12.95 3.16 -15.63
CA LYS A 62 13.64 2.15 -14.82
C LYS A 62 13.59 2.43 -13.31
N GLN A 63 12.64 3.25 -12.87
CA GLN A 63 12.39 3.57 -11.48
C GLN A 63 10.88 3.56 -11.23
N ILE A 64 10.45 3.11 -10.05
CA ILE A 64 9.03 3.17 -9.68
C ILE A 64 8.85 4.30 -8.69
N SER A 65 8.16 5.35 -9.11
CA SER A 65 7.74 6.41 -8.21
C SER A 65 6.63 5.93 -7.26
N LEU A 66 6.47 6.61 -6.13
CA LEU A 66 5.33 6.41 -5.21
C LEU A 66 3.97 6.47 -5.93
N ILE A 67 3.86 7.32 -6.96
CA ILE A 67 2.64 7.50 -7.74
C ILE A 67 2.37 6.25 -8.59
N GLU A 68 3.36 5.74 -9.28
CA GLU A 68 3.25 4.51 -10.08
C GLU A 68 2.94 3.30 -9.21
N PHE A 69 3.62 3.18 -8.07
CA PHE A 69 3.35 2.12 -7.10
C PHE A 69 1.91 2.18 -6.58
N LYS A 70 1.41 3.37 -6.24
CA LYS A 70 0.02 3.57 -5.83
C LYS A 70 -0.96 3.25 -6.96
N ASN A 71 -0.67 3.66 -8.19
CA ASN A 71 -1.49 3.37 -9.36
C ASN A 71 -1.56 1.86 -9.63
N TYR A 72 -0.45 1.14 -9.46
CA TYR A 72 -0.43 -0.31 -9.60
C TYR A 72 -1.35 -0.99 -8.58
N LEU A 73 -1.27 -0.62 -7.30
CA LEU A 73 -2.10 -1.21 -6.27
C LEU A 73 -3.58 -0.87 -6.44
N THR A 74 -3.88 0.33 -6.92
CA THR A 74 -5.26 0.75 -7.23
C THR A 74 -5.85 -0.04 -8.40
N ASN A 75 -5.06 -0.28 -9.45
CA ASN A 75 -5.51 -1.03 -10.63
C ASN A 75 -5.59 -2.55 -10.41
N ASN A 76 -4.89 -3.12 -9.42
CA ASN A 76 -4.98 -4.54 -9.07
C ASN A 76 -6.12 -4.86 -8.08
N LEU A 77 -6.89 -3.86 -7.65
CA LEU A 77 -8.04 -4.03 -6.73
C LEU A 77 -9.38 -4.11 -7.46
N TYR A 78 -9.40 -4.21 -8.80
CA TYR A 78 -10.59 -4.35 -9.64
C TYR A 78 -10.49 -5.53 -10.60
#